data_AF-A0A348PKX9-F1
#
_entry.id   AF-A0A348PKX9-F1
#
_cell.length_a   1.000
_cell.length_b   1.000
_cell.length_c   1.000
_cell.angle_alpha   90.00
_cell.angle_beta   90.00
_cell.angle_gamma   90.00
#
_symmetry.space_group_name_H-M   'P 1'
#
loop_
_entity.id
_entity.type
_entity.pdbx_description
1 polymer ?
#
loop_
_entity_poly.entity_id
_entity_poly.type
_entity_poly.pdbx_seq_one_letter_code
_entity_poly.pdbx_strand_id
1 'polypeptide(L)'
;MIRLILLSIILLSLQGCGSDKNPAPAKKPTHILSKDSMAFYLSEIHIVDAALRHRDVRKKGLQAQAKQGFINYFDTARVSKARFTESLDYWKDHYEEMEEIYDQSMEILSTQLVTLKKVESQDSLKALNSKKR
;
A
#
# COMPACT_ATOMS: atom_id res chain seq x y z
N MET A 1 31.64 -28.17 -38.36
CA MET A 1 31.43 -28.86 -37.07
C MET A 1 31.51 -27.90 -35.87
N ILE A 2 32.51 -27.01 -35.79
CA ILE A 2 32.65 -26.01 -34.71
C ILE A 2 31.43 -25.06 -34.57
N ARG A 3 30.78 -24.66 -35.68
CA ARG A 3 29.56 -23.82 -35.65
C ARG A 3 28.35 -24.49 -34.99
N LEU A 4 28.23 -25.82 -35.06
CA LEU A 4 27.14 -26.58 -34.42
C LEU A 4 27.36 -26.71 -32.91
N ILE A 5 28.63 -26.77 -32.47
CA ILE A 5 29.00 -26.85 -31.06
C ILE A 5 28.70 -25.52 -30.35
N LEU A 6 29.00 -24.38 -30.98
CA LEU A 6 28.68 -23.05 -30.46
C LEU A 6 27.16 -22.83 -30.31
N LEU A 7 26.36 -23.33 -31.25
CA LEU A 7 24.90 -23.23 -31.17
C LEU A 7 24.33 -24.09 -30.02
N SER A 8 24.93 -25.27 -29.78
CA SER A 8 24.53 -26.15 -28.68
C SER A 8 24.84 -25.54 -27.31
N ILE A 9 25.97 -24.85 -27.16
CA ILE A 9 26.35 -24.19 -25.90
C ILE A 9 25.39 -23.03 -25.56
N ILE A 10 24.94 -22.28 -26.57
CA ILE A 10 23.97 -21.19 -26.41
C ILE A 10 22.58 -21.72 -26.00
N LEU A 11 22.15 -22.88 -26.53
CA LEU A 11 20.89 -23.50 -26.13
C LEU A 11 20.91 -24.06 -24.71
N LEU A 12 22.07 -24.55 -24.23
CA LEU A 12 22.21 -25.07 -22.86
C LEU A 12 22.20 -23.96 -21.79
N SER A 13 22.60 -22.72 -22.14
CA SER A 13 22.53 -21.58 -21.22
C SER A 13 21.11 -21.03 -20.97
N LEU A 14 20.10 -21.47 -21.72
CA LEU A 14 18.70 -21.04 -21.55
C LEU A 14 17.93 -21.86 -20.50
N GLN A 15 18.51 -22.93 -19.96
CA GLN A 15 17.86 -23.79 -18.95
C GLN A 15 18.10 -23.31 -17.50
N GLY A 16 18.77 -22.16 -17.30
CA GLY A 16 19.19 -21.67 -15.99
C GLY A 16 18.31 -20.58 -15.40
N CYS A 17 17.03 -20.84 -15.14
CA CYS A 17 16.28 -20.19 -14.05
C CYS A 17 14.93 -20.89 -13.79
N GLY A 18 14.96 -22.20 -13.52
CA GLY A 18 13.86 -22.86 -12.83
C GLY A 18 14.13 -22.79 -11.34
N SER A 19 13.86 -21.63 -10.72
CA SER A 19 13.83 -21.55 -9.26
C SER A 19 12.82 -22.58 -8.76
N ASP A 20 13.26 -23.50 -7.92
CA ASP A 20 12.42 -24.52 -7.28
C ASP A 20 11.15 -23.84 -6.77
N LYS A 21 9.99 -24.25 -7.29
CA LYS A 21 8.71 -23.62 -6.99
C LYS A 21 8.15 -23.99 -5.61
N ASN A 22 8.94 -24.55 -4.69
CA ASN A 22 8.51 -24.82 -3.31
C ASN A 22 9.70 -25.14 -2.37
N PRO A 23 10.62 -24.21 -2.04
CA PRO A 23 11.17 -24.24 -0.70
C PRO A 23 10.00 -23.98 0.25
N ALA A 24 9.80 -24.85 1.25
CA ALA A 24 8.78 -24.66 2.28
C ALA A 24 8.80 -23.19 2.75
N PRO A 25 7.63 -22.50 2.83
CA PRO A 25 7.62 -21.07 3.08
C PRO A 25 8.40 -20.80 4.35
N ALA A 26 9.48 -20.03 4.22
CA ALA A 26 10.25 -19.58 5.36
C ALA A 26 9.25 -18.96 6.34
N LYS A 27 9.17 -19.52 7.55
CA LYS A 27 8.11 -19.17 8.50
C LYS A 27 8.22 -17.67 8.78
N LYS A 28 7.23 -16.91 8.30
CA LYS A 28 7.16 -15.46 8.45
C LYS A 28 7.48 -15.05 9.89
N PRO A 29 8.41 -14.11 10.12
CA PRO A 29 8.73 -13.67 11.47
C PRO A 29 7.49 -13.09 12.17
N THR A 30 7.30 -13.41 13.45
CA THR A 30 6.09 -13.06 14.21
C THR A 30 5.85 -11.56 14.37
N HIS A 31 6.90 -10.74 14.26
CA HIS A 31 6.81 -9.29 14.36
C HIS A 31 6.29 -8.62 13.07
N ILE A 32 6.33 -9.31 11.92
CA ILE A 32 5.90 -8.78 10.63
C ILE A 32 4.37 -8.74 10.53
N LEU A 33 3.82 -7.61 10.10
CA LEU A 33 2.38 -7.38 9.91
C LEU A 33 1.77 -8.38 8.93
N SER A 34 0.57 -8.90 9.21
CA SER A 34 -0.19 -9.69 8.23
C SER A 34 -0.46 -8.90 6.95
N LYS A 35 -0.77 -9.58 5.85
CA LYS A 35 -1.13 -8.93 4.58
C LYS A 35 -2.27 -7.91 4.78
N ASP A 36 -3.36 -8.35 5.40
CA ASP A 36 -4.51 -7.48 5.69
C ASP A 36 -4.14 -6.26 6.56
N SER A 37 -3.34 -6.47 7.62
CA SER A 37 -2.89 -5.37 8.48
C SER A 37 -2.01 -4.40 7.70
N MET A 38 -1.16 -4.93 6.84
CA MET A 38 -0.27 -4.12 6.02
C MET A 38 -1.05 -3.30 5.00
N ALA A 39 -2.00 -3.91 4.30
CA ALA A 39 -2.87 -3.25 3.33
C ALA A 39 -3.63 -2.08 3.97
N PHE A 40 -4.20 -2.30 5.16
CA PHE A 40 -4.87 -1.27 5.94
C PHE A 40 -3.92 -0.13 6.34
N TYR A 41 -2.76 -0.43 6.93
CA TYR A 41 -1.88 0.64 7.36
C TYR A 41 -1.25 1.40 6.19
N LEU A 42 -1.05 0.73 5.05
CA LEU A 42 -0.56 1.34 3.81
C LEU A 42 -1.60 2.28 3.20
N SER A 43 -2.90 1.94 3.24
CA SER A 43 -3.96 2.82 2.72
C SER A 43 -4.02 4.13 3.51
N GLU A 44 -3.95 4.06 4.84
CA GLU A 44 -3.96 5.25 5.69
C GLU A 44 -2.72 6.14 5.46
N ILE A 45 -1.54 5.54 5.29
CA ILE A 45 -0.32 6.29 4.95
C ILE A 45 -0.47 7.02 3.61
N HIS A 46 -1.08 6.37 2.61
CA HIS A 46 -1.36 7.02 1.33
C HIS A 46 -2.29 8.23 1.47
N ILE A 47 -3.30 8.17 2.34
CA ILE A 47 -4.19 9.31 2.61
C ILE A 47 -3.40 10.47 3.23
N VAL A 48 -2.57 10.18 4.23
CA VAL A 48 -1.77 11.21 4.91
C VAL A 48 -0.74 11.84 3.96
N ASP A 49 -0.07 11.03 3.15
CA ASP A 49 0.88 11.51 2.14
C ASP A 49 0.19 12.35 1.06
N ALA A 50 -1.00 11.95 0.62
CA ALA A 50 -1.81 12.73 -0.31
C ALA A 50 -2.21 14.09 0.31
N ALA A 51 -2.62 14.12 1.58
CA ALA A 51 -2.95 15.36 2.28
C ALA A 51 -1.75 16.32 2.36
N LEU A 52 -0.56 15.81 2.65
CA LEU A 52 0.68 16.59 2.69
C LEU A 52 1.02 17.26 1.34
N ARG A 53 0.75 16.56 0.23
CA ARG A 53 1.03 17.01 -1.13
C ARG A 53 -0.09 17.86 -1.73
N HIS A 54 -1.27 17.86 -1.12
CA HIS A 54 -2.45 18.53 -1.66
C HIS A 54 -2.26 20.05 -1.78
N ARG A 55 -2.63 20.61 -2.94
CA ARG A 55 -2.43 22.04 -3.25
C ARG A 55 -3.09 22.95 -2.23
N ASP A 56 -4.30 22.61 -1.78
CA ASP A 56 -5.05 23.47 -0.88
C ASP A 56 -4.50 23.44 0.55
N VAL A 57 -3.89 22.34 0.97
CA VAL A 57 -3.16 22.26 2.25
C VAL A 57 -1.98 23.23 2.22
N ARG A 58 -1.22 23.25 1.11
CA ARG A 58 -0.14 24.22 0.91
C ARG A 58 -0.63 25.67 0.88
N LYS A 59 -1.70 25.96 0.11
CA LYS A 59 -2.26 27.33 0.02
C LYS A 59 -2.77 27.86 1.36
N LYS A 60 -3.35 27.00 2.19
CA LYS A 60 -3.89 27.37 3.51
C LYS A 60 -2.84 27.37 4.62
N GLY A 61 -1.57 27.09 4.31
CA GLY A 61 -0.51 26.99 5.31
C GLY A 61 -0.68 25.82 6.28
N LEU A 62 -1.43 24.78 5.89
CA LEU A 62 -1.81 23.64 6.75
C LEU A 62 -0.77 22.50 6.75
N GLN A 63 0.41 22.73 6.18
CA GLN A 63 1.42 21.68 6.00
C GLN A 63 1.97 21.17 7.34
N ALA A 64 2.11 22.05 8.33
CA ALA A 64 2.56 21.66 9.67
C ALA A 64 1.55 20.70 10.34
N GLN A 65 0.26 21.00 10.21
CA GLN A 65 -0.84 20.18 10.73
C GLN A 65 -0.91 18.83 10.01
N ALA A 66 -0.80 18.83 8.67
CA ALA A 66 -0.75 17.59 7.90
C ALA A 66 0.48 16.72 8.26
N LYS A 67 1.64 17.34 8.51
CA LYS A 67 2.85 16.65 8.97
C LYS A 67 2.69 16.08 10.37
N GLN A 68 2.03 16.82 11.27
CA GLN A 68 1.71 16.32 12.60
C GLN A 68 0.75 15.13 12.52
N GLY A 69 -0.20 15.13 11.59
CA GLY A 69 -1.08 13.99 11.31
C GLY A 69 -0.29 12.70 10.99
N PHE A 70 0.78 12.78 10.21
CA PHE A 70 1.66 11.65 9.93
C PHE A 70 2.38 11.10 11.16
N ILE A 71 2.87 12.01 12.03
CA ILE A 71 3.54 11.61 13.27
C ILE A 71 2.53 10.94 14.20
N ASN A 72 1.40 11.62 14.43
CA ASN A 72 0.33 11.15 15.31
C ASN A 72 -0.31 9.84 14.82
N TYR A 73 -0.28 9.58 13.51
CA TYR A 73 -0.83 8.35 12.96
C TYR A 73 -0.16 7.13 13.60
N PHE A 74 1.16 7.09 13.70
CA PHE A 74 1.84 5.96 14.36
C PHE A 74 1.68 5.98 15.89
N ASP A 75 1.47 7.15 16.50
CA ASP A 75 1.23 7.26 17.95
C ASP A 75 -0.17 6.73 18.33
N THR A 76 -1.14 6.86 17.43
CA THR A 76 -2.54 6.44 17.63
C THR A 76 -2.86 5.09 17.00
N ALA A 77 -2.10 4.68 15.99
CA ALA A 77 -2.21 3.37 15.40
C ALA A 77 -1.68 2.30 16.34
N ARG A 78 -2.24 1.09 16.26
CA ARG A 78 -1.76 -0.08 17.03
C ARG A 78 -0.47 -0.68 16.46
N VAL A 79 0.34 0.13 15.77
CA VAL A 79 1.57 -0.27 15.09
C VAL A 79 2.63 0.82 15.23
N SER A 80 3.83 0.42 15.64
CA SER A 80 4.97 1.35 15.66
C SER A 80 5.49 1.59 14.25
N LYS A 81 6.05 2.79 14.01
CA LYS A 81 6.72 3.10 12.73
C LYS A 81 7.79 2.07 12.38
N ALA A 82 8.59 1.63 13.35
CA ALA A 82 9.63 0.63 13.15
C ALA A 82 9.05 -0.70 12.62
N ARG A 83 8.01 -1.21 13.29
CA ARG A 83 7.34 -2.46 12.87
C ARG A 83 6.72 -2.35 11.49
N PHE A 84 6.12 -1.20 11.16
CA PHE A 84 5.59 -0.95 9.82
C PHE A 84 6.71 -0.97 8.77
N THR A 85 7.81 -0.25 9.00
CA THR A 85 8.95 -0.19 8.07
C THR A 85 9.60 -1.56 7.88
N GLU A 86 9.86 -2.29 8.96
CA GLU A 86 10.39 -3.67 8.90
C GLU A 86 9.45 -4.60 8.12
N SER A 87 8.14 -4.45 8.32
CA SER A 87 7.16 -5.23 7.57
C SER A 87 7.15 -4.86 6.09
N LEU A 88 7.33 -3.58 5.75
CA LEU A 88 7.37 -3.12 4.37
C LEU A 88 8.60 -3.66 3.66
N ASP A 89 9.75 -3.60 4.33
CA ASP A 89 10.99 -4.16 3.79
C ASP A 89 10.89 -5.68 3.59
N TYR A 90 10.24 -6.40 4.52
CA TYR A 90 9.97 -7.83 4.35
C TYR A 90 9.09 -8.09 3.12
N TRP A 91 7.93 -7.42 3.02
CA TRP A 91 6.98 -7.70 1.94
C TRP A 91 7.52 -7.27 0.58
N LYS A 92 8.35 -6.23 0.50
CA LYS A 92 9.03 -5.81 -0.73
C LYS A 92 9.83 -6.95 -1.39
N ASP A 93 10.40 -7.85 -0.60
CA ASP A 93 11.16 -9.02 -1.09
C ASP A 93 10.25 -10.22 -1.44
N HIS A 94 8.95 -10.13 -1.14
CA HIS A 94 7.91 -11.13 -1.40
C HIS A 94 6.89 -10.56 -2.40
N TYR A 95 7.30 -10.51 -3.67
CA TYR A 95 6.61 -9.72 -4.70
C TYR A 95 5.13 -10.09 -4.89
N GLU A 96 4.81 -11.38 -4.97
CA GLU A 96 3.42 -11.84 -5.18
C GLU A 96 2.52 -11.38 -4.02
N GLU A 97 2.96 -11.56 -2.78
CA GLU A 97 2.21 -11.10 -1.61
C GLU A 97 2.14 -9.58 -1.49
N MET A 98 3.18 -8.86 -1.94
CA MET A 98 3.16 -7.39 -1.96
C MET A 98 2.17 -6.84 -2.98
N GLU A 99 2.05 -7.48 -4.14
CA GLU A 99 1.03 -7.14 -5.14
C GLU A 99 -0.38 -7.29 -4.53
N GLU A 100 -0.66 -8.41 -3.87
CA GLU A 100 -1.92 -8.61 -3.16
C GLU A 100 -2.18 -7.55 -2.08
N ILE A 101 -1.15 -7.19 -1.29
CA ILE A 101 -1.24 -6.12 -0.28
C ILE A 101 -1.61 -4.78 -0.93
N TYR A 102 -1.02 -4.47 -2.07
CA TYR A 102 -1.32 -3.23 -2.80
C TYR A 102 -2.74 -3.21 -3.34
N ASP A 103 -3.18 -4.30 -3.95
CA ASP A 103 -4.55 -4.43 -4.47
C ASP A 103 -5.59 -4.24 -3.35
N GLN A 104 -5.37 -4.92 -2.22
CA GLN A 104 -6.21 -4.76 -1.04
C GLN A 104 -6.19 -3.31 -0.51
N SER A 105 -5.03 -2.67 -0.48
CA SER A 105 -4.90 -1.27 -0.06
C SER A 105 -5.71 -0.34 -0.97
N MET A 106 -5.68 -0.56 -2.28
CA MET A 106 -6.46 0.22 -3.24
C MET A 106 -7.97 -0.05 -3.14
N GLU A 107 -8.37 -1.28 -2.83
CA GLU A 107 -9.77 -1.63 -2.57
C GLU A 107 -10.30 -0.90 -1.33
N ILE A 108 -9.51 -0.84 -0.25
CA ILE A 108 -9.85 -0.09 0.96
C ILE A 108 -10.08 1.38 0.62
N LEU A 109 -9.14 2.02 -0.08
CA LEU A 109 -9.25 3.42 -0.50
C LEU A 109 -10.47 3.68 -1.38
N SER A 110 -10.74 2.77 -2.32
CA SER A 110 -11.89 2.88 -3.22
C SER A 110 -13.21 2.80 -2.46
N THR A 111 -13.32 1.87 -1.53
CA THR A 111 -14.49 1.71 -0.65
C THR A 111 -14.71 2.94 0.24
N GLN A 112 -13.64 3.46 0.84
CA GLN A 112 -13.68 4.69 1.62
C GLN A 112 -14.16 5.88 0.77
N LEU A 113 -13.67 6.02 -0.46
CA LEU A 113 -14.08 7.09 -1.37
C LEU A 113 -15.58 7.01 -1.73
N VAL A 114 -16.10 5.82 -2.01
CA VAL A 114 -17.53 5.61 -2.27
C VAL A 114 -18.35 6.02 -1.05
N THR A 115 -17.89 5.65 0.14
CA THR A 115 -18.56 5.98 1.41
C THR A 115 -18.60 7.49 1.64
N LEU A 116 -17.47 8.19 1.44
CA LEU A 116 -17.37 9.64 1.59
C LEU A 116 -18.30 10.39 0.62
N LYS A 117 -18.34 9.99 -0.66
CA LYS A 117 -19.24 10.57 -1.67
C LYS A 117 -20.71 10.41 -1.28
N LYS A 118 -21.09 9.25 -0.74
CA LYS A 118 -22.45 9.00 -0.27
C LYS A 118 -22.81 9.93 0.88
N VAL A 119 -21.94 10.09 1.87
CA VAL A 119 -22.14 10.99 3.01
C VAL A 119 -22.28 12.44 2.55
N GLU A 120 -21.39 12.92 1.68
CA GLU A 120 -21.43 14.27 1.12
C GLU A 120 -22.76 14.56 0.39
N SER A 121 -23.25 13.60 -0.38
CA SER A 121 -24.54 13.72 -1.08
C SER A 121 -25.72 13.85 -0.12
N GLN A 122 -25.72 13.09 0.99
CA GLN A 122 -26.79 13.11 1.99
C GLN A 122 -26.81 14.43 2.77
N ASP A 123 -25.64 14.94 3.15
CA ASP A 123 -25.53 16.20 3.88
C ASP A 123 -25.92 17.40 2.99
N SER A 124 -25.59 17.34 1.70
CA SER A 124 -26.04 18.34 0.71
C SER A 124 -27.57 18.38 0.57
N LEU A 125 -28.22 17.20 0.55
CA LEU A 125 -29.69 17.10 0.49
C LEU A 125 -30.35 17.64 1.77
N LYS A 126 -29.80 17.35 2.95
CA LYS A 126 -30.30 17.90 4.22
C LYS A 126 -30.18 19.42 4.25
N ALA A 127 -29.05 19.97 3.81
CA ALA A 127 -28.82 21.41 3.78
C ALA A 127 -29.84 22.13 2.88
N LEU A 128 -30.12 21.59 1.69
CA LEU A 128 -31.14 22.12 0.78
C LEU A 128 -32.55 22.12 1.39
N ASN A 129 -32.92 21.03 2.06
CA ASN A 129 -34.24 20.91 2.70
C ASN A 129 -34.39 21.85 3.90
N SER A 130 -33.31 22.13 4.64
CA SER A 130 -33.32 23.07 5.76
C SER A 130 -33.50 24.53 5.34
N LYS A 131 -33.05 24.91 4.14
CA LYS A 131 -33.14 26.28 3.62
C LYS A 131 -34.49 26.60 2.97
N LYS A 132 -35.31 25.58 2.70
CA LYS A 132 -36.63 25.69 2.08
C LYS A 132 -37.78 25.78 3.10
N ARG A 133 -37.46 25.70 4.39
CA ARG A 133 -38.40 25.74 5.52
C ARG A 133 -38.21 27.04 6.31
#